data_AF-A0A850MUS3-F1
#
_entry.id   AF-A0A850MUS3-F1
#
_cell.length_a   1.000
_cell.length_b   1.000
_cell.length_c   1.000
_cell.angle_alpha   90.00
_cell.angle_beta   90.00
_cell.angle_gamma   90.00
#
_symmetry.space_group_name_H-M   'P 1'
#
loop_
_entity.id
_entity.type
_entity.pdbx_description
1 polymer ?
#
loop_
_entity_poly.entity_id
_entity_poly.type
_entity_poly.pdbx_seq_one_letter_code
_entity_poly.pdbx_strand_id
1 'polypeptide(L)'
;MADLTPQVIVLTGLEPSYQACAAGGDAVVNDGRIFLHFVNGATESEVTVDSVRACDQGVDHNVVVTVPASEDKMIGPFNKDRFNDANGKIQITYTNVTTITVAAIRLPL
;
A
#
# COMPACT_ATOMS: atom_id res chain seq x y z
N MET A 1 1.06 -7.31 12.09
CA MET A 1 0.77 -6.27 11.10
C MET A 1 0.42 -4.98 11.83
N ALA A 2 0.82 -3.82 11.30
CA ALA A 2 0.42 -2.52 11.82
C ALA A 2 -0.64 -1.87 10.92
N ASP A 3 -1.54 -1.08 11.52
CA ASP A 3 -2.59 -0.37 10.79
C ASP A 3 -2.10 1.00 10.33
N LEU A 4 -2.16 1.25 9.02
CA LEU A 4 -1.93 2.56 8.42
C LEU A 4 -3.22 3.38 8.47
N THR A 5 -3.09 4.66 8.77
CA THR A 5 -4.23 5.60 8.77
C THR A 5 -4.30 6.32 7.41
N PRO A 6 -5.40 6.17 6.64
CA PRO A 6 -5.56 6.88 5.38
C PRO A 6 -5.60 8.40 5.59
N GLN A 7 -4.80 9.12 4.81
CA GLN A 7 -4.72 10.58 4.81
C GLN A 7 -5.45 11.11 3.57
N VAL A 8 -6.43 12.00 3.76
CA VAL A 8 -7.20 12.57 2.65
C VAL A 8 -6.39 13.70 2.02
N ILE A 9 -6.10 13.59 0.71
CA ILE A 9 -5.52 14.71 -0.03
C ILE A 9 -6.59 15.76 -0.34
N VAL A 10 -6.22 17.04 -0.23
CA VAL A 10 -7.11 18.18 -0.48
C VAL A 10 -6.56 19.04 -1.62
N LEU A 11 -7.36 20.00 -2.10
CA LEU A 11 -6.99 20.86 -3.24
C LEU A 11 -5.70 21.67 -3.00
N THR A 12 -5.41 22.02 -1.74
CA THR A 12 -4.17 22.71 -1.36
C THR A 12 -2.95 21.80 -1.26
N GLY A 13 -3.11 20.50 -1.57
CA GLY A 13 -2.09 19.48 -1.37
C GLY A 13 -2.15 18.86 0.02
N LEU A 14 -1.32 17.84 0.21
CA LEU A 14 -1.12 17.12 1.46
C LEU A 14 0.39 16.97 1.67
N GLU A 15 0.85 17.22 2.88
CA GLU A 15 2.18 16.79 3.33
C GLU A 15 2.01 15.41 3.98
N PRO A 16 2.38 14.30 3.32
CA PRO A 16 2.08 12.97 3.83
C PRO A 16 2.92 12.67 5.08
N SER A 17 2.27 12.19 6.12
CA SER A 17 2.95 11.54 7.24
C SER A 17 3.31 10.12 6.84
N TYR A 18 4.60 9.80 6.90
CA TYR A 18 5.12 8.47 6.59
C TYR A 18 5.33 7.66 7.86
N GLN A 19 5.02 6.36 7.77
CA GLN A 19 5.28 5.38 8.81
C GLN A 19 6.36 4.42 8.30
N ALA A 20 7.25 3.97 9.19
CA ALA A 20 8.18 2.89 8.84
C ALA A 20 7.37 1.61 8.57
N CYS A 21 7.70 0.88 7.50
CA CYS A 21 7.03 -0.38 7.22
C CYS A 21 7.26 -1.37 8.37
N ALA A 22 6.22 -2.10 8.77
CA ALA A 22 6.36 -3.07 9.85
C ALA A 22 6.90 -4.41 9.33
N ALA A 23 7.83 -5.04 10.07
CA ALA A 23 8.39 -6.36 9.71
C ALA A 23 7.31 -7.44 9.56
N GLY A 24 6.21 -7.30 10.31
CA GLY A 24 5.05 -8.18 10.21
C GLY A 24 4.05 -7.80 9.11
N GLY A 25 4.37 -6.85 8.24
CA GLY A 25 3.45 -6.28 7.24
C GLY A 25 2.56 -5.16 7.77
N ASP A 26 1.89 -4.48 6.87
CA ASP A 26 0.97 -3.38 7.16
C ASP A 26 -0.43 -3.66 6.60
N ALA A 27 -1.45 -3.08 7.23
CA ALA A 27 -2.84 -3.15 6.80
C ALA A 27 -3.43 -1.75 6.65
N VAL A 28 -4.37 -1.58 5.72
CA VAL A 28 -5.05 -0.30 5.54
C VAL A 28 -6.49 -0.48 5.10
N VAL A 29 -7.40 0.33 5.65
CA VAL A 29 -8.81 0.36 5.21
C VAL A 29 -8.89 0.85 3.77
N ASN A 30 -9.61 0.12 2.92
CA ASN A 30 -9.73 0.45 1.51
C ASN A 30 -11.18 0.69 1.09
N ASP A 31 -11.41 1.90 0.58
CA ASP A 31 -12.69 2.35 0.03
C ASP A 31 -12.70 2.40 -1.52
N GLY A 32 -11.64 1.92 -2.17
CA GLY A 32 -11.48 1.90 -3.62
C GLY A 32 -10.80 3.15 -4.18
N ARG A 33 -10.49 4.14 -3.34
CA ARG A 33 -9.88 5.43 -3.74
C ARG A 33 -8.55 5.70 -3.05
N ILE A 34 -7.97 4.66 -2.45
CA ILE A 34 -6.70 4.72 -1.76
C ILE A 34 -5.57 4.27 -2.68
N PHE A 35 -4.43 4.93 -2.55
CA PHE A 35 -3.15 4.48 -3.07
C PHE A 35 -2.09 4.60 -1.97
N LEU A 36 -1.06 3.78 -2.08
CA LEU A 36 0.05 3.75 -1.13
C LEU A 36 1.25 4.43 -1.77
N HIS A 37 1.88 5.33 -1.05
CA HIS A 37 3.15 5.95 -1.46
C HIS A 37 4.28 5.39 -0.62
N PHE A 38 5.19 4.68 -1.28
CA PHE A 38 6.39 4.12 -0.68
C PHE A 38 7.59 4.99 -1.03
N VAL A 39 8.41 5.31 -0.03
CA VAL A 39 9.68 6.01 -0.20
C VAL A 39 10.78 5.14 0.38
N ASN A 40 11.79 4.80 -0.42
CA ASN A 40 12.86 3.89 -0.04
C ASN A 40 14.22 4.59 -0.03
N GLY A 41 14.93 4.50 1.09
CA GLY A 41 16.18 5.23 1.31
C GLY A 41 17.47 4.52 0.88
N ALA A 42 17.50 3.19 0.77
CA ALA A 42 18.79 2.51 0.56
C ALA A 42 18.74 1.21 -0.25
N THR A 43 18.03 0.19 0.24
CA THR A 43 18.05 -1.14 -0.38
C THR A 43 16.72 -1.41 -1.03
N GLU A 44 16.73 -1.91 -2.26
CA GLU A 44 15.52 -2.35 -2.95
C GLU A 44 14.64 -3.22 -2.05
N SER A 45 13.33 -2.97 -2.11
CA SER A 45 12.32 -3.78 -1.43
C SER A 45 11.22 -4.15 -2.40
N GLU A 46 10.77 -5.39 -2.31
CA GLU A 46 9.52 -5.81 -2.93
C GLU A 46 8.39 -5.55 -1.95
N VAL A 47 7.34 -4.89 -2.44
CA VAL A 47 6.08 -4.68 -1.77
C VAL A 47 5.07 -5.64 -2.38
N THR A 48 4.49 -6.50 -1.56
CA THR A 48 3.44 -7.43 -1.99
C THR A 48 2.12 -7.01 -1.40
N VAL A 49 1.14 -6.74 -2.26
CA VAL A 49 -0.25 -6.47 -1.88
C VAL A 49 -1.07 -7.73 -2.11
N ASP A 50 -1.70 -8.22 -1.04
CA ASP A 50 -2.46 -9.46 -1.04
C ASP A 50 -3.77 -9.31 -1.81
N SER A 51 -3.99 -10.21 -2.76
CA SER A 51 -5.24 -10.36 -3.48
C SER A 51 -6.07 -11.39 -2.71
N VAL A 52 -7.27 -11.03 -2.30
CA VAL A 52 -8.17 -11.91 -1.51
C VAL A 52 -9.16 -12.64 -2.42
N ARG A 53 -9.29 -12.16 -3.65
CA ARG A 53 -10.14 -12.75 -4.69
C ARG A 53 -9.40 -12.76 -6.02
N ALA A 54 -9.75 -13.73 -6.85
CA ALA A 54 -9.29 -13.79 -8.23
C ALA A 54 -9.45 -12.45 -8.97
N CYS A 55 -8.42 -12.08 -9.74
CA CYS A 55 -8.48 -10.93 -10.64
C CYS A 55 -9.45 -11.16 -11.80
N ASP A 56 -9.65 -10.17 -12.67
CA ASP A 56 -10.57 -10.25 -13.82
C ASP A 56 -10.23 -11.37 -14.82
N GLN A 57 -9.05 -11.98 -14.69
CA GLN A 57 -8.59 -13.14 -15.47
C GLN A 57 -8.88 -14.48 -14.78
N GLY A 58 -9.56 -14.48 -13.63
CA GLY A 58 -10.01 -15.68 -12.93
C GLY A 58 -8.96 -16.37 -12.05
N VAL A 59 -7.81 -15.73 -11.81
CA VAL A 59 -6.74 -16.27 -10.96
C VAL A 59 -6.44 -15.32 -9.80
N ASP A 60 -6.22 -15.88 -8.62
CA ASP A 60 -5.78 -15.12 -7.47
C ASP A 60 -4.28 -14.82 -7.58
N HIS A 61 -3.95 -13.54 -7.75
CA HIS A 61 -2.58 -13.09 -7.96
C HIS A 61 -2.32 -11.84 -7.13
N ASN A 62 -1.42 -12.00 -6.16
CA ASN A 62 -0.87 -10.90 -5.40
C ASN A 62 -0.15 -9.93 -6.35
N VAL A 63 -0.23 -8.65 -6.01
CA VAL A 63 0.50 -7.61 -6.75
C VAL A 63 1.85 -7.44 -6.07
N VAL A 64 2.92 -7.84 -6.76
CA VAL A 64 4.29 -7.62 -6.31
C VAL A 64 4.86 -6.43 -7.07
N VAL A 65 5.36 -5.44 -6.34
CA VAL A 65 5.96 -4.23 -6.89
C VAL A 65 7.32 -4.02 -6.27
N THR A 66 8.33 -3.88 -7.12
CA THR A 66 9.67 -3.49 -6.69
C THR A 66 9.73 -1.98 -6.47
N VAL A 67 10.15 -1.58 -5.26
CA VAL A 67 10.49 -0.20 -4.91
C VAL A 67 12.02 -0.09 -4.92
N PRO A 68 12.62 0.52 -5.96
CA PRO A 68 14.07 0.56 -6.09
C PRO A 68 14.75 1.32 -4.94
N ALA A 69 16.06 1.11 -4.81
CA ALA A 69 16.89 1.85 -3.89
C ALA A 69 16.87 3.35 -4.18
N SER A 70 16.72 4.19 -3.14
CA SER A 70 16.72 5.66 -3.27
C SER A 70 15.62 6.24 -4.17
N GLU A 71 14.54 5.48 -4.40
CA GLU A 71 13.39 5.88 -5.21
C GLU A 71 12.09 5.76 -4.41
N ASP A 72 11.02 6.30 -5.00
CA ASP A 72 9.66 6.18 -4.51
C ASP A 72 8.72 5.53 -5.54
N LYS A 73 7.64 4.92 -5.06
CA LYS A 73 6.58 4.33 -5.89
C LYS A 73 5.21 4.59 -5.28
N MET A 74 4.27 4.97 -6.13
CA MET A 74 2.84 5.03 -5.78
C MET A 74 2.12 3.82 -6.38
N ILE A 75 1.40 3.07 -5.54
CA ILE A 75 0.73 1.82 -5.90
C ILE A 75 -0.76 1.96 -5.61
N GLY A 76 -1.61 1.66 -6.59
CA GLY A 76 -3.07 1.78 -6.52
C GLY A 76 -3.65 2.40 -7.79
N PRO A 77 -4.96 2.73 -7.81
CA PRO A 77 -5.93 2.44 -6.76
C PRO A 77 -6.26 0.95 -6.64
N PHE A 78 -6.81 0.53 -5.50
CA PHE A 78 -7.09 -0.88 -5.21
C PHE A 78 -8.59 -1.16 -5.26
N ASN A 79 -9.03 -2.03 -6.18
CA ASN A 79 -10.42 -2.49 -6.22
C ASN A 79 -10.78 -3.24 -4.93
N LYS A 80 -11.81 -2.79 -4.22
CA LYS A 80 -12.29 -3.40 -2.97
C LYS A 80 -12.62 -4.89 -3.13
N ASP A 81 -13.24 -5.28 -4.22
CA ASP A 81 -13.69 -6.66 -4.40
C ASP A 81 -12.52 -7.63 -4.55
N ARG A 82 -11.36 -7.11 -4.99
CA ARG A 82 -10.14 -7.90 -5.20
C ARG A 82 -9.22 -7.90 -3.98
N PHE A 83 -9.07 -6.75 -3.32
CA PHE A 83 -8.01 -6.52 -2.33
C PHE A 83 -8.50 -6.38 -0.88
N ASN A 84 -9.82 -6.32 -0.64
CA ASN A 84 -10.31 -6.25 0.74
C ASN A 84 -10.38 -7.63 1.36
N ASP A 85 -9.79 -7.75 2.55
CA ASP A 85 -10.03 -8.87 3.45
C ASP A 85 -11.46 -8.81 4.04
N ALA A 86 -11.77 -9.76 4.92
CA ALA A 86 -13.05 -9.81 5.63
C ALA A 86 -13.36 -8.55 6.48
N ASN A 87 -12.35 -7.73 6.79
CA ASN A 87 -12.45 -6.49 7.55
C ASN A 87 -12.46 -5.24 6.66
N GLY A 88 -12.46 -5.38 5.34
CA GLY A 88 -12.40 -4.24 4.42
C GLY A 88 -11.01 -3.61 4.25
N LYS A 89 -9.95 -4.37 4.57
CA LYS A 89 -8.57 -3.89 4.57
C LYS A 89 -7.70 -4.59 3.52
N ILE A 90 -6.78 -3.82 2.93
CA ILE A 90 -5.67 -4.34 2.14
C ILE A 90 -4.60 -4.84 3.09
N GLN A 91 -3.99 -5.99 2.77
CA GLN A 91 -2.85 -6.56 3.49
C GLN A 91 -1.57 -6.39 2.65
N ILE A 92 -0.50 -5.93 3.28
CA ILE A 92 0.76 -5.59 2.61
C ILE A 92 1.93 -6.28 3.32
N THR A 93 2.83 -6.88 2.55
CA THR A 93 4.07 -7.48 3.07
C THR A 93 5.29 -6.98 2.29
N TYR A 94 6.46 -7.13 2.90
CA TYR A 94 7.71 -6.53 2.42
C TYR A 94 8.86 -7.53 2.52
N THR A 95 9.81 -7.47 1.57
CA THR A 95 11.07 -8.19 1.70
C THR A 95 12.11 -7.44 2.52
N ASN A 96 12.03 -6.10 2.57
CA ASN A 96 12.88 -5.25 3.41
C ASN A 96 12.04 -4.13 4.03
N VAL A 97 12.28 -3.82 5.31
CA VAL A 97 11.52 -2.80 6.06
C VAL A 97 12.39 -1.70 6.68
N THR A 98 13.71 -1.81 6.60
CA THR A 98 14.61 -0.94 7.39
C THR A 98 14.72 0.48 6.86
N THR A 99 14.56 0.67 5.54
CA THR A 99 14.74 1.97 4.88
C THR A 99 13.55 2.40 4.04
N ILE A 100 12.49 1.60 4.03
CA ILE A 100 11.25 1.90 3.33
C ILE A 100 10.21 2.43 4.31
N THR A 101 9.56 3.51 3.90
CA THR A 101 8.46 4.12 4.62
C THR A 101 7.24 4.20 3.71
N VAL A 102 6.06 4.20 4.32
CA VAL A 102 4.78 4.18 3.61
C VAL A 102 3.84 5.24 4.14
N ALA A 103 3.12 5.89 3.22
CA ALA A 103 1.97 6.72 3.51
C ALA A 103 0.75 6.18 2.75
N ALA A 104 -0.37 6.05 3.45
CA ALA A 104 -1.65 5.71 2.85
C ALA A 104 -2.40 6.99 2.47
N ILE A 105 -2.62 7.23 1.17
CA ILE A 105 -3.23 8.46 0.66
C ILE A 105 -4.55 8.12 -0.02
N ARG A 106 -5.60 8.88 0.32
CA ARG A 106 -6.94 8.72 -0.21
C ARG A 106 -7.40 9.95 -0.97
N LEU A 107 -7.99 9.72 -2.15
CA LEU A 107 -8.65 10.78 -2.92
C LEU A 107 -9.96 11.23 -2.26
N PRO A 108 -10.28 12.54 -2.27
CA PRO A 108 -11.54 13.06 -1.75
C PRO A 108 -12.75 12.53 -2.56
N LEU A 109 -13.95 12.69 -1.97
CA LEU A 109 -15.20 12.20 -2.56
C LEU A 109 -15.61 12.94 -3.83
#